data_AF-A0A4Z0E665-F1
#
_entry.id   AF-A0A4Z0E665-F1
#
_cell.length_a   1.000
_cell.length_b   1.000
_cell.length_c   1.000
_cell.angle_alpha   90.00
_cell.angle_beta   90.00
_cell.angle_gamma   90.00
#
_symmetry.space_group_name_H-M   'P 1'
#
loop_
_entity.id
_entity.type
_entity.pdbx_description
1 polymer ?
#
loop_
_entity_poly.entity_id
_entity_poly.type
_entity_poly.pdbx_seq_one_letter_code
_entity_poly.pdbx_strand_id
1 'polypeptide(L)' 'MPSDRRAYPSDVSDEEWALVAPYLALLREDSAQRDHELREVFNGLRYIVKT' A
#
# COMPACT_ATOMS: atom_id res chain seq x y z
N MET A 1 -1.71 -1.14 16.54
CA MET A 1 -2.54 0.00 16.96
C MET A 1 -3.40 0.39 15.77
N PRO A 2 -4.73 0.48 15.87
CA PRO A 2 -5.51 1.05 14.77
C PRO A 2 -5.05 2.51 14.63
N SER A 3 -4.53 2.85 13.45
CA SER A 3 -4.09 4.20 13.14
C SER A 3 -5.33 5.09 12.99
N ASP A 4 -5.33 6.29 13.57
CA ASP A 4 -6.35 7.35 13.35
C ASP A 4 -6.38 7.87 11.89
N ARG A 5 -5.75 7.12 10.96
CA ARG A 5 -5.74 7.37 9.53
C ARG A 5 -7.15 7.25 8.98
N ARG A 6 -7.60 8.29 8.28
CA ARG A 6 -8.74 8.17 7.36
C ARG A 6 -8.32 7.26 6.19
N ALA A 7 -8.98 6.11 6.09
CA ALA A 7 -8.83 5.19 4.97
C ALA A 7 -9.21 5.86 3.64
N TYR A 8 -8.52 5.54 2.55
CA TYR A 8 -9.01 5.93 1.23
C TYR A 8 -10.22 5.04 0.88
N PRO A 9 -11.21 5.54 0.13
CA PRO A 9 -12.32 4.70 -0.36
C PRO A 9 -11.86 3.52 -1.21
N SER A 10 -10.64 3.57 -1.73
CA SER A 10 -10.00 2.55 -2.56
C SER A 10 -8.93 1.75 -1.82
N ASP A 11 -8.88 1.79 -0.49
CA ASP A 11 -7.96 0.92 0.26
C ASP A 11 -8.24 -0.55 -0.03
N VAL A 12 -7.18 -1.36 -0.02
CA VAL A 12 -7.31 -2.82 -0.22
C VAL A 12 -7.63 -3.56 1.07
N SER A 13 -8.46 -4.59 0.95
CA SER A 13 -8.70 -5.56 2.02
C SER A 13 -7.44 -6.37 2.35
N ASP A 14 -7.45 -7.09 3.47
CA ASP A 14 -6.31 -7.96 3.83
C ASP A 14 -6.09 -9.10 2.83
N GLU A 15 -7.17 -9.61 2.22
CA GLU A 15 -7.10 -10.64 1.18
C GLU A 15 -6.49 -10.09 -0.11
N GLU A 16 -6.95 -8.92 -0.57
CA GLU A 16 -6.37 -8.22 -1.71
C GLU A 16 -4.89 -7.86 -1.44
N TRP A 17 -4.57 -7.45 -0.21
CA TRP A 17 -3.21 -7.15 0.21
C TRP A 17 -2.31 -8.39 0.17
N ALA A 18 -2.78 -9.55 0.63
CA ALA A 18 -2.02 -10.80 0.59
C ALA A 18 -1.63 -11.21 -0.85
N LEU A 19 -2.44 -10.84 -1.84
CA LEU A 19 -2.14 -11.07 -3.25
C LEU A 19 -1.06 -10.11 -3.80
N VAL A 20 -1.09 -8.83 -3.40
CA VAL A 20 -0.23 -7.79 -3.98
C VAL A 20 1.11 -7.64 -3.24
N ALA A 21 1.13 -7.87 -1.92
CA ALA A 21 2.30 -7.68 -1.07
C ALA A 21 3.56 -8.42 -1.57
N PRO A 22 3.50 -9.68 -2.06
CA PRO A 22 4.67 -10.37 -2.59
C PRO A 22 5.33 -9.65 -3.77
N TYR A 23 4.56 -8.95 -4.60
CA TYR A 23 5.10 -8.20 -5.74
C TYR A 23 5.78 -6.90 -5.30
N LEU A 24 5.22 -6.22 -4.30
CA LEU A 24 5.85 -5.02 -3.72
C LEU A 24 7.14 -5.39 -2.96
N ALA A 25 7.21 -6.58 -2.38
CA ALA A 25 8.42 -7.12 -1.77
C ALA A 25 9.56 -7.41 -2.78
N LEU A 26 9.31 -7.34 -4.09
CA LEU A 26 10.36 -7.43 -5.12
C LEU A 26 11.05 -6.09 -5.40
N LEU A 27 10.54 -4.97 -4.86
CA LEU A 27 11.25 -3.69 -4.90
C LEU A 27 12.64 -3.85 -4.28
N ARG A 28 13.63 -3.11 -4.75
CA ARG A 28 14.96 -3.16 -4.14
C ARG A 28 14.90 -2.68 -2.68
N GLU A 29 15.72 -3.26 -1.82
CA GLU A 29 15.79 -2.88 -0.40
C GLU A 29 16.12 -1.40 -0.18
N ASP A 30 16.87 -0.79 -1.09
CA ASP A 30 17.30 0.60 -1.05
C ASP A 30 16.34 1.57 -1.79
N SER A 31 15.18 1.09 -2.23
CA SER A 31 14.20 1.97 -2.89
C SER A 31 13.54 2.91 -1.89
N ALA A 32 13.40 4.20 -2.23
CA ALA A 32 12.77 5.21 -1.38
C ALA A 32 11.33 4.84 -0.95
N GLN A 33 10.63 4.01 -1.73
CA GLN A 33 9.29 3.53 -1.36
C GLN A 33 9.30 2.63 -0.12
N ARG A 34 10.43 1.99 0.21
CA ARG A 34 10.59 1.14 1.41
C ARG A 34 10.85 1.92 2.70
N ASP A 35 11.09 3.23 2.60
CA ASP A 35 11.08 4.12 3.77
C ASP A 35 9.66 4.33 4.33
N HIS A 36 8.65 3.84 3.61
CA HIS A 36 7.25 3.92 3.96
C HIS A 36 6.60 2.52 4.02
N GLU A 37 5.47 2.43 4.73
CA GLU A 37 4.59 1.26 4.70
C GLU A 37 4.12 1.01 3.25
N LEU A 38 4.58 -0.09 2.63
CA LEU A 38 4.27 -0.41 1.23
C LEU A 38 2.76 -0.50 0.96
N ARG A 39 1.97 -0.89 1.98
CA ARG A 39 0.51 -0.93 1.89
C ARG A 39 -0.09 0.46 1.75
N GLU A 40 0.44 1.42 2.49
CA GLU A 40 0.00 2.81 2.46
C GLU A 40 0.37 3.48 1.13
N VAL A 41 1.58 3.22 0.63
CA VAL A 41 2.01 3.67 -0.70
C VAL A 41 1.09 3.10 -1.79
N PHE A 42 0.78 1.80 -1.73
CA PHE A 42 -0.09 1.15 -2.70
C PHE A 42 -1.52 1.69 -2.66
N ASN A 43 -2.09 1.84 -1.46
CA ASN A 43 -3.42 2.41 -1.26
C ASN A 43 -3.53 3.84 -1.82
N GLY A 44 -2.54 4.68 -1.56
CA GLY A 44 -2.47 6.03 -2.10
C GLY A 44 -2.38 6.05 -3.64
N LEU A 45 -1.53 5.19 -4.22
CA LEU A 45 -1.43 5.07 -5.69
C LEU A 45 -2.74 4.60 -6.31
N ARG A 46 -3.39 3.59 -5.71
CA ARG A 46 -4.68 3.06 -6.17
C ARG A 46 -5.78 4.13 -6.12
N TYR A 47 -5.76 5.01 -5.13
CA TYR A 47 -6.68 6.14 -5.04
C TYR A 47 -6.47 7.13 -6.19
N ILE A 48 -5.22 7.51 -6.47
CA ILE A 48 -4.88 8.43 -7.57
C ILE A 48 -5.35 7.87 -8.92
N VAL A 49 -5.10 6.58 -9.19
CA VAL A 49 -5.48 5.95 -10.47
C VAL A 49 -7.00 5.81 -10.63
N LYS A 50 -7.74 5.69 -9.53
CA LYS A 50 -9.20 5.56 -9.54
C LYS A 50 -9.94 6.91 -9.46
N THR A 51 -9.23 8.03 -9.35
CA THR A 51 -9.79 9.38 -9.35
C THR A 51 -9.68 9.98 -10.74
#